data_AF-A0A536GGL7-F1
#
_entry.id   AF-A0A536GGL7-F1
#
_cell.length_a   1.000
_cell.length_b   1.000
_cell.length_c   1.000
_cell.angle_alpha   90.00
_cell.angle_beta   90.00
_cell.angle_gamma   90.00
#
_symmetry.space_group_name_H-M   'P 1'
#
loop_
_entity.id
_entity.type
_entity.pdbx_description
1 polymer ?
#
loop_
_entity_poly.entity_id
_entity_poly.type
_entity_poly.pdbx_seq_one_letter_code
_entity_poly.pdbx_strand_id
1 'polypeptide(L)'
;MIAPRASSSRLRRHALYPMLILYALVGLIFGPIGHHVSEDMPESKTHPYFPDHIWPYPVLAMAVLVGLGLMALIGQPLLQPGQPADPRAAIIPLPEWYFLALFQFAKLGPALITKMLVPAVLVLGLILWPLLDSGLGPGIARRLGWRAWPAPKRNVITGTVWIAGLAIIAALTLWSALAPQFCIPWPYNGPVCGA
;
A
#
# COMPACT_ATOMS: atom_id res chain seq x y z
N MET A 1 -36.50 -2.92 -17.04
CA MET A 1 -35.26 -2.12 -17.12
C MET A 1 -34.16 -3.04 -17.62
N ILE A 2 -33.55 -2.74 -18.77
CA ILE A 2 -32.54 -3.58 -19.41
C ILE A 2 -31.18 -3.18 -18.84
N ALA A 3 -30.48 -4.10 -18.17
CA ALA A 3 -29.14 -3.86 -17.67
C ALA A 3 -28.20 -3.56 -18.86
N PRO A 4 -27.37 -2.50 -18.81
CA PRO A 4 -26.45 -2.18 -19.89
C PRO A 4 -25.39 -3.29 -20.03
N ARG A 5 -25.32 -3.93 -21.22
CA ARG A 5 -24.26 -4.90 -21.55
C ARG A 5 -22.90 -4.19 -21.55
N ALA A 6 -21.97 -4.67 -20.72
CA ALA A 6 -20.60 -4.19 -20.74
C ALA A 6 -19.99 -4.37 -22.16
N SER A 7 -19.45 -3.29 -22.72
CA SER A 7 -18.73 -3.33 -23.99
C SER A 7 -17.52 -4.28 -23.91
N SER A 8 -17.41 -5.20 -24.87
CA SER A 8 -16.33 -6.21 -24.96
C SER A 8 -14.91 -5.62 -24.80
N SER A 9 -14.68 -4.38 -25.25
CA SER A 9 -13.38 -3.71 -25.14
C SER A 9 -13.05 -3.25 -23.71
N ARG A 10 -14.06 -3.02 -22.87
CA ARG A 10 -13.88 -2.64 -21.46
C ARG A 10 -13.50 -3.87 -20.64
N LEU A 11 -14.17 -5.00 -20.88
CA LEU A 11 -13.88 -6.27 -20.22
C LEU A 11 -12.44 -6.74 -20.52
N ARG A 12 -12.01 -6.62 -21.77
CA ARG A 12 -10.65 -6.99 -22.22
C ARG A 12 -9.54 -6.18 -21.55
N ARG A 13 -9.76 -4.88 -21.31
CA ARG A 13 -8.78 -4.02 -20.62
C ARG A 13 -8.61 -4.39 -19.15
N HIS A 14 -9.70 -4.69 -18.46
CA HIS A 14 -9.64 -5.05 -17.04
C HIS A 14 -9.02 -6.43 -16.82
N ALA A 15 -9.24 -7.37 -17.75
CA ALA A 15 -8.63 -8.69 -17.70
C ALA A 15 -7.12 -8.70 -17.99
N LEU A 16 -6.59 -7.68 -18.67
CA LEU A 16 -5.16 -7.59 -18.97
C LEU A 16 -4.32 -7.35 -17.70
N TYR A 17 -4.80 -6.51 -16.77
CA TYR A 17 -4.06 -6.18 -15.55
C TYR A 17 -3.69 -7.40 -14.68
N PRO A 18 -4.61 -8.33 -14.32
CA PRO A 18 -4.23 -9.50 -13.55
C PRO A 18 -3.26 -10.42 -14.29
N MET A 19 -3.31 -10.48 -15.63
CA MET A 19 -2.33 -11.25 -16.42
C MET A 19 -0.93 -10.64 -16.34
N LEU A 20 -0.83 -9.30 -16.42
CA LEU A 20 0.44 -8.60 -16.27
C LEU A 20 1.01 -8.76 -14.85
N ILE A 21 0.15 -8.70 -13.83
CA ILE A 21 0.54 -8.96 -12.43
C ILE A 21 1.06 -10.38 -12.28
N LEU A 22 0.37 -11.38 -12.83
CA LEU A 22 0.81 -12.78 -12.79
C LEU A 22 2.18 -12.94 -13.45
N TYR A 23 2.38 -12.34 -14.62
CA TYR A 23 3.67 -12.36 -15.31
C TYR A 23 4.79 -11.73 -14.47
N ALA A 24 4.54 -10.57 -13.86
CA ALA A 24 5.49 -9.93 -12.95
C ALA A 24 5.80 -10.79 -11.72
N LEU A 25 4.80 -11.44 -11.13
CA LEU A 25 4.98 -12.35 -9.99
C LEU A 25 5.82 -13.57 -10.37
N VAL A 26 5.62 -14.17 -11.55
CA VAL A 26 6.46 -15.26 -12.05
C VAL A 26 7.91 -14.80 -12.16
N GLY A 27 8.15 -13.61 -12.73
CA GLY A 27 9.50 -13.03 -12.79
C GLY A 27 10.10 -12.76 -11.42
N LEU A 28 9.30 -12.38 -10.43
CA LEU A 28 9.77 -12.13 -9.06
C LEU A 28 10.15 -13.43 -8.33
N ILE A 29 9.32 -14.47 -8.44
CA ILE A 29 9.49 -15.75 -7.74
C ILE A 29 10.63 -16.57 -8.35
N PHE A 30 10.64 -16.70 -9.68
CA PHE A 30 11.61 -17.52 -10.40
C PHE A 30 12.83 -16.74 -10.89
N GLY A 31 12.84 -15.42 -10.69
CA GLY A 31 13.96 -14.56 -11.05
C GLY A 31 15.16 -14.67 -10.11
N PRO A 32 16.28 -14.02 -10.47
CA PRO A 32 17.50 -14.02 -9.67
C PRO A 32 17.32 -13.39 -8.29
N ILE A 33 16.30 -12.53 -8.10
CA ILE A 33 16.03 -11.85 -6.83
C ILE A 33 15.65 -12.83 -5.70
N GLY A 34 14.99 -13.95 -6.03
CA GLY A 34 14.52 -14.92 -5.02
C GLY A 34 15.60 -15.83 -4.44
N HIS A 35 16.70 -16.06 -5.17
CA HIS A 35 17.68 -17.10 -4.82
C HIS A 35 18.68 -16.66 -3.72
N HIS A 36 18.88 -15.36 -3.52
CA HIS A 36 19.93 -14.85 -2.64
C HIS A 36 19.56 -14.76 -1.15
N VAL A 37 18.29 -14.93 -0.78
CA VAL A 37 17.87 -14.78 0.63
C VAL A 37 18.29 -15.97 1.51
N SER A 38 18.46 -17.15 0.93
CA SER A 38 18.84 -18.38 1.65
C SER A 38 20.35 -18.63 1.72
N GLU A 39 21.15 -18.04 0.82
CA GLU A 39 22.60 -18.28 0.74
C GLU A 39 23.37 -17.63 1.90
N ASP A 40 22.82 -16.56 2.49
CA ASP A 40 23.45 -15.81 3.58
C ASP A 40 23.22 -16.41 4.99
N MET A 41 22.43 -17.49 5.11
CA MET A 41 22.17 -18.13 6.41
C MET A 41 23.09 -19.33 6.66
N PRO A 42 23.72 -19.42 7.84
CA PRO A 42 24.52 -20.58 8.20
C PRO A 42 23.62 -21.82 8.25
N GLU A 43 24.08 -22.95 7.70
CA GLU A 43 23.30 -24.20 7.58
C GLU A 43 22.67 -24.67 8.90
N SER A 44 23.31 -24.36 10.04
CA SER A 44 22.80 -24.67 11.38
C SER A 44 21.52 -23.93 11.78
N LYS A 45 21.14 -22.89 11.03
CA LYS A 45 19.90 -22.11 11.23
C LYS A 45 18.87 -22.36 10.14
N THR A 46 19.17 -23.25 9.20
CA THR A 46 18.30 -23.58 8.08
C THR A 46 17.52 -24.85 8.40
N HIS A 47 16.22 -24.85 8.10
CA HIS A 47 15.37 -26.03 8.23
C HIS A 47 14.95 -26.52 6.84
N PRO A 48 14.69 -27.83 6.66
CA PRO A 48 14.18 -28.36 5.40
C PRO A 48 12.87 -27.67 5.00
N TYR A 49 12.71 -27.43 3.69
CA TYR A 49 11.48 -26.84 3.16
C TYR A 49 10.26 -27.73 3.42
N PHE A 50 10.39 -29.04 3.21
CA PHE A 50 9.37 -30.02 3.58
C PHE A 50 9.88 -30.86 4.75
N PRO A 51 9.09 -31.04 5.84
CA PRO A 51 7.70 -30.58 6.01
C PRO A 51 7.55 -29.23 6.72
N ASP A 52 8.61 -28.75 7.37
CA ASP A 52 8.54 -27.69 8.39
C ASP A 52 8.11 -26.33 7.82
N HIS A 53 8.53 -26.01 6.60
CA HIS A 53 8.16 -24.74 5.96
C HIS A 53 6.79 -24.81 5.28
N ILE A 54 6.36 -25.97 4.79
CA ILE A 54 5.10 -26.12 4.05
C ILE A 54 3.88 -26.07 4.98
N TRP A 55 3.93 -26.73 6.16
CA TRP A 55 2.75 -26.89 7.02
C TRP A 55 2.06 -25.59 7.48
N PRO A 56 2.78 -24.49 7.76
CA PRO A 56 2.14 -23.22 8.10
C PRO A 56 1.29 -22.63 6.97
N TYR A 57 1.60 -22.88 5.68
CA TYR A 57 0.90 -22.22 4.57
C TYR A 57 -0.57 -22.64 4.42
N PRO A 58 -0.95 -23.93 4.46
CA PRO A 58 -2.35 -24.32 4.49
C PRO A 58 -3.12 -23.72 5.68
N VAL A 59 -2.50 -23.65 6.86
CA VAL A 59 -3.13 -23.06 8.05
C VAL A 59 -3.39 -21.56 7.83
N LEU A 60 -2.42 -20.83 7.30
CA LEU A 60 -2.56 -19.41 6.95
C LEU A 60 -3.61 -19.21 5.84
N ALA A 61 -3.62 -20.06 4.82
CA ALA A 61 -4.62 -20.02 3.76
C ALA A 61 -6.03 -20.23 4.30
N MET A 62 -6.21 -21.20 5.20
CA MET A 62 -7.48 -21.42 5.89
C MET A 62 -7.88 -20.22 6.75
N ALA A 63 -6.95 -19.61 7.48
CA ALA A 63 -7.22 -18.41 8.26
C ALA A 63 -7.69 -17.24 7.38
N VAL A 64 -7.03 -17.03 6.22
CA VAL A 64 -7.44 -16.01 5.24
C VAL A 64 -8.82 -16.32 4.66
N LEU A 65 -9.09 -17.57 4.28
CA LEU A 65 -10.39 -17.98 3.74
C LEU A 65 -11.52 -17.80 4.75
N VAL A 66 -11.30 -18.14 6.02
CA VAL A 66 -12.26 -17.91 7.11
C VAL A 66 -12.47 -16.40 7.30
N GLY A 67 -11.40 -15.61 7.33
CA GLY A 67 -11.49 -14.15 7.44
C GLY A 67 -12.30 -13.52 6.30
N LEU A 68 -12.04 -13.93 5.06
CA LEU A 68 -12.79 -13.49 3.88
C LEU A 68 -14.25 -13.96 3.92
N GLY A 69 -14.50 -15.20 4.35
CA GLY A 69 -15.84 -15.75 4.52
C GLY A 69 -16.65 -14.96 5.55
N LEU A 70 -16.06 -14.65 6.71
CA LEU A 70 -16.67 -13.78 7.70
C LEU A 70 -16.94 -12.38 7.12
N MET A 71 -15.95 -11.77 6.46
CA MET A 71 -16.14 -10.46 5.83
C MET A 71 -17.26 -10.46 4.78
N ALA A 72 -17.42 -11.55 4.03
CA ALA A 72 -18.53 -11.71 3.08
C ALA A 72 -19.90 -11.88 3.78
N LEU A 73 -19.95 -12.53 4.93
CA LEU A 73 -21.19 -12.77 5.68
C LEU A 73 -21.67 -11.54 6.47
N ILE A 74 -20.77 -10.88 7.19
CA ILE A 74 -21.11 -9.77 8.09
C ILE A 74 -20.73 -8.39 7.54
N GLY A 75 -19.76 -8.31 6.64
CA GLY A 75 -19.26 -7.05 6.06
C GLY A 75 -19.99 -6.60 4.80
N GLN A 76 -20.96 -7.38 4.29
CA GLN A 76 -21.66 -7.07 3.04
C GLN A 76 -22.29 -5.66 3.00
N PRO A 77 -23.00 -5.18 4.02
CA PRO A 77 -23.58 -3.83 4.01
C PRO A 77 -22.54 -2.71 3.86
N LEU A 78 -21.30 -2.96 4.29
CA LEU A 78 -20.19 -1.99 4.22
C LEU A 78 -19.48 -2.00 2.84
N LEU A 79 -19.68 -3.06 2.06
CA LEU A 79 -19.01 -3.28 0.76
C LEU A 79 -19.97 -3.14 -0.43
N GLN A 80 -21.23 -2.79 -0.17
CA GLN A 80 -22.19 -2.54 -1.24
C GLN A 80 -21.86 -1.22 -1.95
N PRO A 81 -21.84 -1.22 -3.30
CA PRO A 81 -21.76 0.02 -4.05
C PRO A 81 -22.90 0.96 -3.60
N GLY A 82 -22.59 2.25 -3.52
CA GLY A 82 -23.58 3.27 -3.18
C GLY A 82 -24.68 3.42 -4.24
N GLN A 83 -25.37 4.56 -4.20
CA GLN A 83 -26.42 4.86 -5.17
C GLN A 83 -25.91 4.75 -6.62
N PRO A 84 -26.75 4.33 -7.57
CA PRO A 84 -26.40 4.32 -8.98
C PRO A 84 -25.84 5.67 -9.41
N ALA A 85 -24.81 5.66 -10.26
CA ALA A 85 -24.15 6.88 -10.69
C ALA A 85 -25.14 7.83 -11.39
N ASP A 86 -25.42 8.96 -10.75
CA ASP A 86 -26.19 10.07 -11.33
C ASP A 86 -25.23 11.20 -11.72
N PRO A 87 -25.06 11.50 -13.03
CA PRO A 87 -24.23 12.61 -13.49
C PRO A 87 -24.70 13.99 -13.03
N ARG A 88 -25.93 14.11 -12.53
CA ARG A 88 -26.52 15.37 -12.03
C ARG A 88 -26.25 15.60 -10.55
N ALA A 89 -25.84 14.58 -9.81
CA ALA A 89 -25.52 14.71 -8.39
C ALA A 89 -24.15 15.38 -8.20
N ALA A 90 -24.13 16.55 -7.56
CA ALA A 90 -22.91 17.25 -7.19
C ALA A 90 -22.39 16.77 -5.82
N ILE A 91 -22.08 15.47 -5.72
CA ILE A 91 -21.55 14.85 -4.51
C ILE A 91 -20.08 14.50 -4.77
N ILE A 92 -19.19 14.76 -3.82
CA ILE A 92 -17.80 14.31 -3.89
C ILE A 92 -17.79 12.81 -3.54
N PRO A 93 -17.47 11.91 -4.48
CA PRO A 93 -17.46 10.49 -4.18
C PRO A 93 -16.25 10.17 -3.29
N LEU A 94 -16.50 9.54 -2.14
CA LEU A 94 -15.43 8.98 -1.33
C LEU A 94 -14.91 7.70 -2.02
N PRO A 95 -13.58 7.54 -2.14
CA PRO A 95 -13.01 6.31 -2.67
C PRO A 95 -13.02 5.19 -1.63
N GLU A 96 -12.68 3.99 -2.06
CA GLU A 96 -12.52 2.82 -1.20
C GLU A 96 -11.47 3.03 -0.11
N TRP A 97 -11.60 2.28 1.00
CA TRP A 97 -10.82 2.46 2.23
C TRP A 97 -9.30 2.47 2.03
N TYR A 98 -8.78 1.68 1.09
CA TYR A 98 -7.36 1.58 0.76
C TYR A 98 -6.80 2.81 0.03
N PHE A 99 -7.67 3.70 -0.47
CA PHE A 99 -7.29 4.96 -1.10
C PHE A 99 -7.57 6.20 -0.23
N LEU A 100 -8.16 6.04 0.96
CA LEU A 100 -8.52 7.17 1.83
C LEU A 100 -7.32 8.04 2.22
N ALA A 101 -6.17 7.43 2.50
CA ALA A 101 -4.94 8.19 2.80
C ALA A 101 -4.51 9.10 1.64
N LEU A 102 -4.52 8.57 0.41
CA LEU A 102 -4.16 9.34 -0.79
C LEU A 102 -5.17 10.43 -1.08
N PHE A 103 -6.46 10.14 -0.89
CA PHE A 103 -7.54 11.10 -1.03
C PHE A 103 -7.43 12.25 -0.02
N GLN A 104 -7.21 11.94 1.25
CA GLN A 104 -7.05 12.95 2.29
C GLN A 104 -5.79 13.78 2.06
N PHE A 105 -4.68 13.15 1.68
CA PHE A 105 -3.45 13.86 1.33
C PHE A 105 -3.68 14.81 0.14
N ALA A 106 -4.45 14.39 -0.86
CA ALA A 106 -4.73 15.21 -2.04
C ALA A 106 -5.45 16.52 -1.70
N LYS A 107 -6.24 16.56 -0.62
CA LYS A 107 -6.94 17.77 -0.14
C LYS A 107 -6.01 18.79 0.54
N LEU A 108 -4.86 18.36 1.07
CA LEU A 108 -3.95 19.21 1.86
C LEU A 108 -3.12 20.19 1.02
N GLY A 109 -3.22 20.19 -0.31
CA GLY A 109 -2.41 21.10 -1.11
C GLY A 109 -3.05 21.46 -2.44
N PRO A 110 -2.36 22.25 -3.27
CA PRO A 110 -2.87 22.66 -4.57
C PRO A 110 -3.26 21.44 -5.40
N ALA A 111 -4.51 21.38 -5.84
CA ALA A 111 -5.12 20.16 -6.36
C ALA A 111 -4.35 19.51 -7.53
N LEU A 112 -3.71 20.31 -8.39
CA LEU A 112 -2.91 19.79 -9.50
C LEU A 112 -1.62 19.13 -9.00
N ILE A 113 -0.95 19.75 -8.04
CA ILE A 113 0.34 19.29 -7.50
C ILE A 113 0.10 18.02 -6.69
N THR A 114 -0.83 18.04 -5.74
CA THR A 114 -1.03 16.90 -4.85
C THR A 114 -1.58 15.67 -5.57
N LYS A 115 -2.47 15.83 -6.56
CA LYS A 115 -3.04 14.69 -7.30
C LYS A 115 -2.03 14.00 -8.23
N MET A 116 -1.08 14.75 -8.80
CA MET A 116 -0.09 14.19 -9.74
C MET A 116 1.23 13.81 -9.06
N LEU A 117 1.74 14.71 -8.22
CA LEU A 117 3.07 14.56 -7.63
C LEU A 117 3.09 13.49 -6.55
N VAL A 118 2.02 13.35 -5.75
CA VAL A 118 2.02 12.45 -4.59
C VAL A 118 2.06 10.98 -4.99
N PRO A 119 1.19 10.48 -5.90
CA PRO A 119 1.30 9.10 -6.35
C PRO A 119 2.65 8.84 -7.04
N ALA A 120 3.13 9.79 -7.85
CA ALA A 120 4.41 9.66 -8.54
C ALA A 120 5.59 9.57 -7.57
N VAL A 121 5.65 10.46 -6.56
CA VAL A 121 6.71 10.45 -5.54
C VAL A 121 6.62 9.21 -4.66
N LEU A 122 5.43 8.71 -4.34
CA LEU A 122 5.27 7.51 -3.54
C LEU A 122 5.77 6.27 -4.30
N VAL A 123 5.39 6.11 -5.56
CA VAL A 123 5.86 5.00 -6.41
C VAL A 123 7.36 5.10 -6.66
N LEU A 124 7.86 6.26 -7.10
CA LEU A 124 9.30 6.45 -7.34
C LEU A 124 10.11 6.34 -6.05
N GLY A 125 9.59 6.84 -4.94
CA GLY A 125 10.20 6.72 -3.63
C GLY A 125 10.35 5.27 -3.18
N LEU A 126 9.35 4.42 -3.42
CA LEU A 126 9.43 2.98 -3.14
C LEU A 126 10.43 2.27 -4.06
N ILE A 127 10.44 2.61 -5.36
CA ILE A 127 11.39 2.03 -6.32
C ILE A 127 12.84 2.42 -5.97
N LEU A 128 13.06 3.68 -5.56
CA LEU A 128 14.38 4.21 -5.21
C LEU A 128 14.76 3.94 -3.75
N TRP A 129 13.83 3.43 -2.93
CA TRP A 129 14.05 3.14 -1.51
C TRP A 129 15.31 2.30 -1.23
N PRO A 130 15.57 1.17 -1.93
CA PRO A 130 16.80 0.40 -1.70
C PRO A 130 18.09 1.21 -1.97
N LEU A 131 18.07 2.15 -2.92
CA LEU A 131 19.22 3.01 -3.22
C LEU A 131 19.41 4.06 -2.12
N LEU A 132 18.31 4.61 -1.60
CA LEU A 132 18.33 5.56 -0.47
C LEU A 132 18.85 4.88 0.80
N ASP A 133 18.38 3.67 1.08
CA ASP A 133 18.77 2.89 2.27
C ASP A 133 20.25 2.48 2.24
N SER A 134 20.74 2.05 1.08
CA SER A 134 22.13 1.62 0.90
C SER A 134 23.14 2.78 0.82
N GLY A 135 22.75 3.95 0.30
CA GLY A 135 23.67 5.07 0.05
C GLY A 135 23.63 6.19 1.09
N LEU A 136 22.47 6.80 1.32
CA LEU A 136 22.34 7.98 2.18
C LEU A 136 22.57 7.66 3.64
N GLY A 137 22.08 6.50 4.05
CA GLY A 137 22.18 6.02 5.40
C GLY A 137 23.62 5.96 5.93
N PRO A 138 24.47 5.05 5.41
CA PRO A 138 25.86 4.92 5.86
C PRO A 138 26.66 6.22 5.72
N GLY A 139 26.36 7.02 4.70
CA GLY A 139 26.99 8.33 4.48
C GLY A 139 26.71 9.35 5.58
N ILE A 140 25.45 9.44 6.03
CA ILE A 140 25.04 10.37 7.11
C ILE A 140 25.61 9.93 8.46
N ALA A 141 25.61 8.63 8.77
CA ALA A 141 26.22 8.12 10.01
C ALA A 141 27.73 8.36 10.08
N ARG A 142 28.45 8.19 8.97
CA ARG A 142 29.88 8.48 8.91
C ARG A 142 30.15 9.95 9.20
N ARG A 143 29.28 10.86 8.75
CA ARG A 143 29.36 12.31 9.03
C ARG A 143 29.00 12.67 10.48
N LEU A 144 28.05 11.97 11.09
CA LEU A 144 27.63 12.18 12.49
C LEU A 144 28.52 11.44 13.51
N GLY A 145 29.63 10.83 13.08
CA GLY A 145 30.59 10.15 13.96
C GLY A 145 30.10 8.82 14.54
N TRP A 146 29.07 8.20 13.95
CA TRP A 146 28.54 6.93 14.41
C TRP A 146 29.48 5.79 13.99
N ARG A 147 30.04 5.07 14.98
CA ARG A 147 31.13 4.08 14.81
C ARG A 147 30.82 2.89 13.90
N ALA A 148 29.55 2.61 13.62
CA ALA A 148 29.15 1.59 12.65
C ALA A 148 27.74 1.91 12.13
N TRP A 149 27.57 1.88 10.80
CA TRP A 149 26.24 1.82 10.22
C TRP A 149 25.63 0.46 10.55
N PRO A 150 24.53 0.39 11.28
CA PRO A 150 23.99 -0.90 11.67
C PRO A 150 23.33 -1.55 10.44
N ALA A 151 23.57 -2.85 10.25
CA ALA A 151 22.86 -3.68 9.28
C ALA A 151 21.32 -3.46 9.31
N PRO A 152 20.55 -3.86 8.29
CA PRO A 152 19.12 -3.52 8.08
C PRO A 152 18.21 -3.59 9.32
N LYS A 153 18.55 -4.40 10.32
CA LYS A 153 17.84 -4.51 11.61
C LYS A 153 18.03 -3.33 12.58
N ARG A 154 18.92 -2.36 12.33
CA ARG A 154 19.22 -1.25 13.26
C ARG A 154 19.46 0.09 12.53
N ASN A 155 18.94 0.24 11.31
CA ASN A 155 18.91 1.53 10.61
C ASN A 155 17.80 2.42 11.19
N VAL A 156 18.13 3.21 12.22
CA VAL A 156 17.16 4.03 12.93
C VAL A 156 16.60 5.14 12.04
N ILE A 157 17.36 5.68 11.08
CA ILE A 157 16.91 6.82 10.27
C ILE A 157 15.90 6.36 9.20
N THR A 158 16.26 5.44 8.32
CA THR A 158 15.32 5.00 7.28
C THR A 158 14.18 4.19 7.88
N GLY A 159 14.44 3.44 8.96
CA GLY A 159 13.42 2.76 9.76
C GLY A 159 12.42 3.73 10.38
N THR A 160 12.88 4.84 10.99
CA THR A 160 11.97 5.86 11.54
C THR A 160 11.20 6.58 10.43
N VAL A 161 11.82 6.90 9.30
CA VAL A 161 11.12 7.48 8.13
C VAL A 161 10.04 6.53 7.62
N TRP A 162 10.33 5.24 7.54
CA TRP A 162 9.36 4.22 7.11
C TRP A 162 8.17 4.12 8.08
N ILE A 163 8.44 4.00 9.38
CA ILE A 163 7.40 3.94 10.42
C ILE A 163 6.60 5.25 10.48
N ALA A 164 7.25 6.41 10.34
CA ALA A 164 6.56 7.69 10.26
C ALA A 164 5.65 7.75 9.02
N GLY A 165 6.10 7.26 7.87
CA GLY A 165 5.29 7.15 6.66
C GLY A 165 4.04 6.30 6.87
N LEU A 166 4.19 5.12 7.49
CA LEU A 166 3.06 4.25 7.84
C LEU A 166 2.11 4.92 8.85
N ALA A 167 2.65 5.61 9.85
CA ALA A 167 1.87 6.34 10.84
C ALA A 167 1.07 7.49 10.19
N ILE A 168 1.65 8.20 9.22
CA ILE A 168 0.96 9.23 8.44
C ILE A 168 -0.17 8.61 7.62
N ILE A 169 0.08 7.51 6.91
CA ILE A 169 -0.95 6.80 6.14
C ILE A 169 -2.10 6.36 7.06
N ALA A 170 -1.78 5.77 8.21
CA ALA A 170 -2.78 5.35 9.19
C ALA A 170 -3.57 6.54 9.74
N ALA A 171 -2.91 7.64 10.11
CA ALA A 171 -3.56 8.84 10.61
C ALA A 171 -4.50 9.48 9.58
N LEU A 172 -4.07 9.58 8.32
CA LEU A 172 -4.90 10.13 7.23
C LEU A 172 -6.10 9.24 6.93
N THR A 173 -5.91 7.91 6.90
CA THR A 173 -7.02 6.95 6.73
C THR A 173 -8.00 7.06 7.89
N LEU A 174 -7.53 7.10 9.13
CA LEU A 174 -8.39 7.19 10.33
C LEU A 174 -9.12 8.53 10.39
N TRP A 175 -8.47 9.64 10.03
CA TRP A 175 -9.14 10.94 9.96
C TRP A 175 -10.28 10.91 8.94
N SER A 176 -10.04 10.36 7.76
CA SER A 176 -11.08 10.27 6.72
C SER A 176 -12.21 9.30 7.09
N ALA A 177 -11.88 8.17 7.72
CA ALA A 177 -12.85 7.13 8.05
C ALA A 177 -13.67 7.42 9.32
N LEU A 178 -13.05 7.97 10.37
CA LEU A 178 -13.68 8.08 11.69
C LEU A 178 -14.11 9.50 12.05
N ALA A 179 -13.50 10.52 11.45
CA ALA A 179 -13.76 11.92 11.77
C ALA A 179 -14.01 12.78 10.51
N PRO A 180 -15.02 12.42 9.69
CA PRO A 180 -15.27 13.11 8.42
C PRO A 180 -15.59 14.60 8.59
N GLN A 181 -16.36 14.95 9.63
CA GLN A 181 -16.70 16.33 9.98
C GLN A 181 -15.60 17.11 10.71
N PHE A 182 -14.49 16.46 11.10
CA PHE A 182 -13.40 17.15 11.79
C PHE A 182 -12.56 17.92 10.77
N CYS A 183 -12.61 19.24 10.86
CA CYS A 183 -11.92 20.13 9.93
C CYS A 183 -10.74 20.83 10.61
N ILE A 184 -9.56 20.77 9.97
CA ILE A 184 -8.34 21.42 10.44
C ILE A 184 -8.10 22.67 9.58
N PRO A 185 -7.88 23.85 10.17
CA PRO A 185 -7.51 25.04 9.41
C PRO A 185 -6.19 24.81 8.68
N TRP A 186 -6.19 24.92 7.36
CA TRP A 186 -5.03 24.65 6.52
C TRP A 186 -4.63 25.87 5.68
N PRO A 187 -3.33 26.21 5.58
CA PRO A 187 -2.89 27.49 5.02
C PRO A 187 -3.17 27.70 3.53
N TYR A 188 -3.25 26.62 2.73
CA TYR A 188 -3.34 26.74 1.26
C TYR A 188 -4.77 26.71 0.72
N ASN A 189 -5.66 25.95 1.34
CA ASN A 189 -6.98 25.63 0.80
C ASN A 189 -8.14 25.97 1.76
N GLY A 190 -7.88 26.65 2.88
CA GLY A 190 -8.86 26.86 3.94
C GLY A 190 -9.02 25.63 4.84
N PRO A 191 -10.12 25.51 5.61
CA PRO A 191 -10.35 24.37 6.49
C PRO A 191 -10.53 23.08 5.67
N VAL A 192 -9.72 22.06 5.96
CA VAL A 192 -9.79 20.74 5.31
C VAL A 192 -10.46 19.75 6.25
N CYS A 193 -11.53 19.10 5.80
CA CYS A 193 -12.27 18.09 6.56
C CYS A 193 -11.88 16.66 6.12
N GLY A 194 -12.15 15.67 6.99
CA GLY A 194 -11.84 14.26 6.74
C GLY A 194 -12.63 13.64 5.58
N ALA A 195 -13.85 14.12 5.31
CA ALA A 195 -14.67 13.79 4.14
C ALA A 195 -15.17 15.05 3.46
#